data_AF-A0A822MNI3-F1
#
_entry.id   AF-A0A822MNI3-F1
#
_cell.length_a   1.000
_cell.length_b   1.000
_cell.length_c   1.000
_cell.angle_alpha   90.00
_cell.angle_beta   90.00
_cell.angle_gamma   90.00
#
_symmetry.space_group_name_H-M   'P 1'
#
loop_
_entity.id
_entity.type
_entity.pdbx_description
1 polymer ?
#
loop_
_entity_poly.entity_id
_entity_poly.type
_entity_poly.pdbx_seq_one_letter_code
_entity_poly.pdbx_strand_id
1 'polypeptide(L)'
;MTSTSRWKKLFYEITLAGIAHRKQSYQELDPQIASAVHTLNAIEGVATIGSCQGHVAWLTGRFSAPYLYFTAPVWFANQLSQRLKTSPWHLSAMFNNHCQLCFHLTHKRYSRAYRSLVPFSLTFHLGYHREKANKELAQLAQLLSTIEEIIVT
;
A
#
# COMPACT_ATOMS: atom_id res chain seq x y z
N MET A 1 20.89 -9.65 -13.92
CA MET A 1 19.61 -10.39 -13.80
C MET A 1 19.10 -10.69 -15.20
N THR A 2 18.94 -11.97 -15.55
CA THR A 2 18.63 -12.42 -16.92
C THR A 2 17.16 -12.23 -17.28
N SER A 3 16.91 -11.78 -18.51
CA SER A 3 15.58 -11.46 -19.08
C SER A 3 14.52 -12.54 -18.84
N THR A 4 14.91 -13.82 -18.85
CA THR A 4 14.04 -14.99 -18.64
C THR A 4 13.39 -15.06 -17.26
N SER A 5 13.98 -14.44 -16.22
CA SER A 5 13.38 -14.39 -14.88
C SER A 5 12.21 -13.39 -14.80
N ARG A 6 12.28 -12.28 -15.55
CA ARG A 6 11.23 -11.25 -15.56
C ARG A 6 9.93 -11.73 -16.17
N TRP A 7 9.99 -12.49 -17.26
CA TRP A 7 8.79 -13.01 -17.94
C TRP A 7 8.02 -14.03 -17.09
N LYS A 8 8.73 -14.93 -16.40
CA LYS A 8 8.11 -15.88 -15.47
C LYS A 8 7.42 -15.17 -14.30
N LYS A 9 8.04 -14.12 -13.76
CA LYS A 9 7.48 -13.30 -12.68
C LYS A 9 6.24 -12.52 -13.15
N LEU A 10 6.28 -11.93 -14.35
CA LEU A 10 5.10 -11.30 -14.96
C LEU A 10 3.96 -12.29 -15.16
N PHE A 11 4.26 -13.49 -15.67
CA PHE A 11 3.25 -14.52 -15.89
C PHE A 11 2.62 -14.96 -14.57
N TYR A 12 3.42 -15.14 -13.52
CA TYR A 12 2.93 -15.42 -12.17
C TYR A 12 2.01 -14.32 -11.65
N GLU A 13 2.40 -13.04 -11.77
CA GLU A 13 1.58 -11.90 -11.33
C GLU A 13 0.24 -11.84 -12.08
N ILE A 14 0.25 -12.02 -13.41
CA ILE A 14 -0.95 -11.95 -14.25
C ILE A 14 -1.92 -13.13 -14.00
N THR A 15 -1.38 -14.33 -13.72
CA THR A 15 -2.16 -15.58 -13.71
C THR A 15 -2.40 -16.15 -12.31
N LEU A 16 -1.35 -16.30 -11.50
CA LEU A 16 -1.38 -17.08 -10.27
C LEU A 16 -1.50 -16.21 -9.01
N ALA A 17 -0.97 -14.98 -9.02
CA ALA A 17 -1.03 -14.10 -7.86
C ALA A 17 -2.48 -13.83 -7.42
N GLY A 18 -3.39 -13.60 -8.38
CA GLY A 18 -4.82 -13.43 -8.08
C GLY A 18 -5.49 -14.64 -7.43
N ILE A 19 -5.05 -15.85 -7.78
CA ILE A 19 -5.58 -17.10 -7.22
C ILE A 19 -5.01 -17.33 -5.82
N ALA A 20 -3.71 -17.08 -5.61
CA ALA A 20 -3.06 -17.15 -4.31
C ALA A 20 -3.71 -16.15 -3.32
N HIS A 21 -3.92 -14.90 -3.74
CA HIS A 21 -4.59 -13.88 -2.92
C HIS A 21 -6.05 -14.19 -2.63
N ARG A 22 -6.77 -14.93 -3.49
CA ARG A 22 -8.15 -15.34 -3.21
C ARG A 22 -8.22 -16.43 -2.13
N LYS A 23 -7.18 -17.26 -2.02
CA LYS A 23 -7.08 -18.32 -1.00
C LYS A 23 -6.55 -17.80 0.33
N GLN A 24 -5.89 -16.66 0.32
CA GLN A 24 -5.33 -16.04 1.51
C GLN A 24 -6.46 -15.55 2.44
N SER A 25 -6.38 -15.91 3.72
CA SER A 25 -7.33 -15.41 4.72
C SER A 25 -7.26 -13.88 4.79
N TYR A 26 -8.38 -13.21 4.99
CA TYR A 26 -8.41 -11.76 5.23
C TYR A 26 -7.56 -11.34 6.45
N GLN A 27 -7.21 -12.28 7.33
CA GLN A 27 -6.35 -12.06 8.49
C GLN A 27 -4.85 -12.09 8.15
N GLU A 28 -4.47 -12.57 6.97
CA GLU A 28 -3.06 -12.60 6.56
C GLU A 28 -2.68 -11.31 5.83
N LEU A 29 -1.60 -10.68 6.29
CA LEU A 29 -1.06 -9.50 5.65
C LEU A 29 -0.31 -9.87 4.37
N ASP A 30 -0.54 -9.06 3.34
CA ASP A 30 0.23 -9.06 2.10
C ASP A 30 1.75 -8.88 2.43
N PRO A 31 2.64 -9.80 2.03
CA PRO A 31 4.04 -9.82 2.52
C PRO A 31 4.81 -8.53 2.28
N GLN A 32 4.55 -7.84 1.16
CA GLN A 32 5.31 -6.63 0.78
C GLN A 32 4.84 -5.37 1.51
N ILE A 33 3.64 -5.38 2.09
CA ILE A 33 3.12 -4.25 2.87
C ILE A 33 3.14 -4.52 4.38
N ALA A 34 3.34 -5.77 4.79
CA ALA A 34 3.34 -6.19 6.19
C ALA A 34 4.28 -5.33 7.06
N SER A 35 5.51 -5.06 6.61
CA SER A 35 6.43 -4.20 7.37
C SER A 35 5.87 -2.80 7.61
N ALA A 36 5.23 -2.17 6.63
CA ALA A 36 4.62 -0.85 6.81
C ALA A 36 3.42 -0.90 7.77
N VAL A 37 2.62 -1.97 7.71
CA VAL A 37 1.50 -2.20 8.63
C VAL A 37 1.98 -2.38 10.07
N HIS A 38 3.01 -3.21 10.27
CA HIS A 38 3.59 -3.42 11.59
C HIS A 38 4.19 -2.13 12.17
N THR A 39 4.92 -1.36 11.35
CA THR A 39 5.45 -0.07 11.78
C THR A 39 4.34 0.91 12.16
N LEU A 40 3.24 1.00 11.40
CA LEU A 40 2.10 1.83 11.76
C LEU A 40 1.46 1.40 13.07
N ASN A 41 1.17 0.12 13.21
CA ASN A 41 0.48 -0.41 14.39
C ASN A 41 1.35 -0.43 15.66
N ALA A 42 2.67 -0.23 15.53
CA ALA A 42 3.57 -0.06 16.67
C ALA A 42 3.49 1.34 17.30
N ILE A 43 2.86 2.30 16.63
CA ILE A 43 2.72 3.68 17.11
C ILE A 43 1.45 3.77 17.96
N GLU A 44 1.56 4.36 19.15
CA GLU A 44 0.43 4.48 20.06
C GLU A 44 -0.73 5.27 19.42
N GLY A 45 -1.95 4.75 19.60
CA GLY A 45 -3.17 5.32 19.04
C GLY A 45 -3.36 5.10 17.52
N VAL A 46 -2.42 4.44 16.84
CA VAL A 46 -2.54 4.11 15.41
C VAL A 46 -3.03 2.67 15.24
N ALA A 47 -4.06 2.47 14.41
CA ALA A 47 -4.57 1.13 14.11
C ALA A 47 -4.94 1.00 12.62
N THR A 48 -4.29 0.04 11.95
CA THR A 48 -4.59 -0.30 10.55
C THR A 48 -5.91 -1.05 10.47
N ILE A 49 -6.84 -0.49 9.70
CA ILE A 49 -8.17 -1.07 9.42
C ILE A 49 -8.13 -1.89 8.12
N GLY A 50 -7.32 -1.48 7.15
CA GLY A 50 -7.16 -2.20 5.89
C GLY A 50 -5.86 -1.85 5.18
N SER A 51 -5.33 -2.80 4.42
CA SER A 51 -4.09 -2.63 3.67
C SER A 51 -4.12 -3.43 2.38
N CYS A 52 -3.40 -2.97 1.37
CA CYS A 52 -3.18 -3.73 0.15
C CYS A 52 -1.80 -3.39 -0.42
N GLN A 53 -1.02 -4.41 -0.80
CA GLN A 53 0.28 -4.18 -1.47
C GLN A 53 0.15 -3.81 -2.96
N GLY A 54 -1.09 -3.72 -3.45
CA GLY A 54 -1.43 -3.51 -4.86
C GLY A 54 -1.31 -4.79 -5.68
N HIS A 55 -2.36 -5.12 -6.43
CA HIS A 55 -2.50 -6.37 -7.17
C HIS A 55 -2.97 -6.11 -8.60
N VAL A 56 -2.54 -6.98 -9.51
CA VAL A 56 -3.03 -7.04 -10.89
C VAL A 56 -3.35 -8.49 -11.18
N ALA A 57 -4.61 -8.86 -11.14
CA ALA A 57 -5.07 -10.21 -11.41
C ALA A 57 -6.09 -10.20 -12.54
N TRP A 58 -5.62 -10.39 -13.77
CA TRP A 58 -6.48 -10.39 -14.96
C TRP A 58 -7.51 -11.49 -14.95
N LEU A 59 -7.13 -12.70 -14.51
CA LEU A 59 -8.04 -13.86 -14.48
C LEU A 59 -9.20 -13.70 -13.48
N THR A 60 -9.02 -12.91 -12.43
CA THR A 60 -10.05 -12.68 -11.41
C THR A 60 -10.67 -11.29 -11.50
N GLY A 61 -10.22 -10.46 -12.45
CA GLY A 61 -10.62 -9.05 -12.58
C GLY A 61 -10.25 -8.19 -11.37
N ARG A 62 -9.37 -8.66 -10.48
CA ARG A 62 -9.00 -7.92 -9.27
C ARG A 62 -7.79 -7.06 -9.55
N PHE A 63 -8.02 -5.75 -9.54
CA PHE A 63 -6.98 -4.74 -9.66
C PHE A 63 -7.05 -3.86 -8.42
N SER A 64 -5.91 -3.57 -7.82
CA SER A 64 -5.84 -2.66 -6.68
C SER A 64 -4.54 -1.88 -6.69
N ALA A 65 -4.62 -0.60 -6.33
CA ALA A 65 -3.43 0.19 -6.03
C ALA A 65 -2.95 -0.14 -4.60
N PRO A 66 -1.65 0.03 -4.30
CA PRO A 66 -1.16 -0.07 -2.93
C PRO A 66 -1.78 1.01 -2.04
N TYR A 67 -2.25 0.63 -0.85
CA TYR A 67 -2.80 1.54 0.13
C TYR A 67 -2.67 1.05 1.57
N LEU A 68 -2.71 2.00 2.51
CA LEU A 68 -2.92 1.78 3.95
C LEU A 68 -4.11 2.62 4.39
N TYR A 69 -5.03 2.01 5.11
CA TYR A 69 -6.21 2.63 5.69
C TYR A 69 -6.22 2.39 7.19
N PHE A 70 -6.17 3.45 7.98
CA PHE A 70 -5.90 3.36 9.41
C PHE A 70 -6.55 4.50 10.20
N THR A 71 -6.84 4.27 11.47
CA THR A 71 -7.10 5.35 12.44
C THR A 71 -5.79 5.81 13.05
N ALA A 72 -5.69 7.10 13.35
CA ALA A 72 -4.53 7.66 14.03
C ALA A 72 -4.91 8.94 14.79
N PRO A 73 -4.10 9.37 15.77
CA PRO A 73 -4.21 10.71 16.33
C PRO A 73 -3.89 11.78 15.28
N VAL A 74 -4.49 12.97 15.44
CA VAL A 74 -4.29 14.10 14.51
C VAL A 74 -2.82 14.55 14.47
N TRP A 75 -2.11 14.49 15.61
CA TRP A 75 -0.70 14.86 15.68
C TRP A 75 0.16 13.98 14.75
N PHE A 76 -0.11 12.67 14.72
CA PHE A 76 0.60 11.72 13.88
C PHE A 76 0.33 12.01 12.41
N ALA A 77 -0.94 12.19 12.05
CA ALA A 77 -1.33 12.51 10.68
C ALA A 77 -0.70 13.82 10.18
N ASN A 78 -0.56 14.82 11.05
CA ASN A 78 0.11 16.07 10.71
C ASN A 78 1.60 15.86 10.42
N GLN A 79 2.32 15.16 11.30
CA GLN A 79 3.73 14.82 11.07
C GLN A 79 3.91 14.00 9.77
N LEU A 80 3.09 12.97 9.59
CA LEU A 80 3.11 12.14 8.40
C LEU A 80 2.89 12.99 7.13
N SER A 81 1.89 13.86 7.12
CA SER A 81 1.61 14.77 6.00
C SER A 81 2.82 15.65 5.65
N GLN A 82 3.54 16.17 6.65
CA GLN A 82 4.75 16.95 6.44
C GLN A 82 5.87 16.13 5.81
N ARG A 83 6.11 14.90 6.29
CA ARG A 83 7.13 13.98 5.75
C ARG A 83 6.79 13.51 4.33
N LEU A 84 5.51 13.47 3.98
CA LEU A 84 5.04 13.02 2.68
C LEU A 84 5.11 14.09 1.57
N LYS A 85 5.47 15.34 1.86
CA LYS A 85 5.47 16.44 0.87
C LYS A 85 6.28 16.12 -0.39
N THR A 86 7.45 15.50 -0.24
CA THR A 86 8.34 15.09 -1.35
C THR A 86 8.15 13.64 -1.75
N SER A 87 7.25 12.92 -1.08
CA SER A 87 6.96 11.50 -1.30
C SER A 87 5.94 11.31 -2.43
N PRO A 88 6.03 10.19 -3.18
CA PRO A 88 4.98 9.84 -4.14
C PRO A 88 3.69 9.32 -3.45
N TRP A 89 3.72 9.15 -2.13
CA TRP A 89 2.56 8.81 -1.32
C TRP A 89 1.71 10.05 -1.00
N HIS A 90 0.42 9.85 -0.82
CA HIS A 90 -0.56 10.87 -0.55
C HIS A 90 -1.48 10.42 0.59
N LEU A 91 -1.56 11.25 1.62
CA LEU A 91 -2.45 11.07 2.76
C LEU A 91 -3.74 11.85 2.52
N SER A 92 -4.87 11.19 2.71
CA SER A 92 -6.21 11.77 2.72
C SER A 92 -6.92 11.37 4.01
N ALA A 93 -7.90 12.16 4.45
CA ALA A 93 -8.66 11.89 5.67
C ALA A 93 -10.15 11.82 5.36
N MET A 94 -10.87 10.93 6.02
CA MET A 94 -12.32 10.76 5.89
C MET A 94 -12.90 10.13 7.16
N PHE A 95 -14.16 10.42 7.46
CA PHE A 95 -14.87 9.69 8.51
C PHE A 95 -15.39 8.36 7.95
N ASN A 96 -15.26 7.30 8.74
CA ASN A 96 -15.88 6.00 8.43
C ASN A 96 -17.38 5.99 8.84
N ASN A 97 -18.06 4.87 8.58
CA ASN A 97 -19.48 4.69 8.93
C ASN A 97 -19.77 4.69 10.45
N HIS A 98 -18.73 4.63 11.29
CA HIS A 98 -18.81 4.72 12.74
C HIS A 98 -18.41 6.11 13.26
N CYS A 99 -18.36 7.13 12.39
CA CYS A 99 -17.96 8.50 12.72
C CYS A 99 -16.53 8.61 13.30
N GLN A 100 -15.65 7.67 12.97
CA GLN A 100 -14.24 7.72 13.37
C GLN A 100 -13.39 8.35 12.26
N LEU A 101 -12.52 9.29 12.62
CA LEU A 101 -11.56 9.88 11.69
C LEU A 101 -10.54 8.82 11.25
N CYS A 102 -10.53 8.53 9.96
CA CYS A 102 -9.63 7.57 9.34
C CYS A 102 -8.76 8.27 8.30
N PHE A 103 -7.57 7.72 8.10
CA PHE A 103 -6.60 8.18 7.14
C PHE A 103 -6.37 7.12 6.08
N HIS A 104 -6.31 7.57 4.83
CA HIS A 104 -6.08 6.74 3.67
C HIS A 104 -4.82 7.22 2.96
N LEU A 105 -3.79 6.38 3.02
CA LEU A 105 -2.49 6.60 2.43
C LEU A 105 -2.37 5.80 1.13
N THR A 106 -2.22 6.49 0.01
CA THR A 106 -2.18 5.89 -1.33
C THR A 106 -0.99 6.37 -2.14
N HIS A 107 -0.53 5.56 -3.08
CA HIS A 107 0.53 6.00 -3.99
C HIS A 107 -0.05 6.76 -5.19
N LYS A 108 0.36 8.02 -5.41
CA LYS A 108 -0.20 8.93 -6.44
C LYS A 108 -0.23 8.29 -7.83
N ARG A 109 0.87 7.64 -8.23
CA ARG A 109 1.01 7.00 -9.55
C ARG A 109 0.05 5.82 -9.72
N TYR A 110 -0.04 4.94 -8.72
CA TYR A 110 -0.83 3.72 -8.82
C TYR A 110 -2.32 4.01 -8.66
N SER A 111 -2.68 4.95 -7.79
CA SER A 111 -4.05 5.45 -7.64
C SER A 111 -4.56 6.08 -8.95
N ARG A 112 -3.74 6.87 -9.64
CA ARG A 112 -4.09 7.45 -10.95
C ARG A 112 -4.27 6.37 -12.03
N ALA A 113 -3.35 5.40 -12.08
CA ALA A 113 -3.42 4.29 -13.03
C ALA A 113 -4.63 3.37 -12.77
N TYR A 114 -5.04 3.21 -11.51
CA TYR A 114 -6.25 2.49 -11.14
C TYR A 114 -7.52 3.24 -11.59
N ARG A 115 -7.58 4.56 -11.36
CA ARG A 115 -8.72 5.40 -11.76
C ARG A 115 -8.90 5.53 -13.27
N SER A 116 -7.83 5.43 -14.06
CA SER A 116 -7.92 5.57 -15.52
C SER A 116 -8.56 4.37 -16.22
N LEU A 117 -8.94 3.30 -15.50
CA LEU A 117 -9.52 2.07 -16.07
C LEU A 117 -8.67 1.47 -17.21
N VAL A 118 -7.35 1.75 -17.23
CA VAL A 118 -6.42 1.16 -18.20
C VAL A 118 -5.69 0.02 -17.49
N PRO A 119 -6.23 -1.21 -17.49
CA PRO A 119 -5.63 -2.33 -16.77
C PRO A 119 -4.20 -2.61 -17.24
N PHE A 120 -3.83 -2.27 -18.48
CA PHE A 120 -2.45 -2.34 -18.98
C PHE A 120 -1.45 -1.45 -18.22
N SER A 121 -1.85 -0.24 -17.78
CA SER A 121 -0.96 0.66 -17.04
C SER A 121 -0.66 0.11 -15.65
N LEU A 122 -1.68 -0.40 -14.96
CA LEU A 122 -1.52 -1.05 -13.67
C LEU A 122 -0.68 -2.33 -13.79
N THR A 123 -0.90 -3.12 -14.85
CA THR A 123 -0.11 -4.34 -15.16
C THR A 123 1.35 -4.04 -15.44
N PHE A 124 1.64 -2.97 -16.17
CA PHE A 124 3.02 -2.55 -16.42
C PHE A 124 3.71 -2.16 -15.11
N HIS A 125 3.01 -1.50 -14.20
CA HIS A 125 3.58 -1.03 -12.94
C HIS A 125 3.69 -2.10 -11.86
N LEU A 126 2.59 -2.79 -11.56
CA LEU A 126 2.51 -3.76 -10.49
C LEU A 126 2.84 -5.18 -10.96
N GLY A 127 2.80 -5.47 -12.26
CA GLY A 127 3.31 -6.73 -12.82
C GLY A 127 4.76 -6.60 -13.28
N TYR A 128 5.01 -5.81 -14.33
CA TYR A 128 6.34 -5.74 -14.97
C TYR A 128 7.40 -5.00 -14.13
N HIS A 129 7.00 -3.95 -13.42
CA HIS A 129 7.86 -3.18 -12.54
C HIS A 129 7.58 -3.42 -11.04
N ARG A 130 7.09 -4.61 -10.66
CA ARG A 130 6.77 -4.97 -9.26
C ARG A 130 7.90 -4.66 -8.28
N GLU A 131 9.15 -4.88 -8.68
CA GLU A 131 10.33 -4.59 -7.83
C GLU A 131 10.43 -3.12 -7.43
N LYS A 132 10.04 -2.19 -8.32
CA LYS A 132 10.00 -0.77 -7.99
C LYS A 132 8.90 -0.49 -6.97
N ALA A 133 7.72 -1.05 -7.15
CA ALA A 133 6.60 -0.91 -6.20
C ALA A 133 6.97 -1.47 -4.81
N ASN A 134 7.63 -2.64 -4.75
CA ASN A 134 8.09 -3.23 -3.50
C ASN A 134 9.15 -2.34 -2.83
N LYS A 135 10.08 -1.76 -3.59
CA LYS A 135 11.06 -0.81 -3.06
C LYS A 135 10.39 0.44 -2.48
N GLU A 136 9.37 0.97 -3.16
CA GLU A 136 8.59 2.13 -2.69
C GLU A 136 7.77 1.80 -1.43
N LEU A 137 7.28 0.57 -1.28
CA LEU A 137 6.64 0.07 -0.06
C LEU A 137 7.63 -0.07 1.11
N ALA A 138 8.83 -0.60 0.86
CA ALA A 138 9.88 -0.67 1.88
C ALA A 138 10.35 0.73 2.32
N GLN A 139 10.48 1.66 1.38
CA GLN A 139 10.78 3.06 1.67
C GLN A 139 9.67 3.72 2.50
N LEU A 140 8.40 3.36 2.26
CA LEU A 140 7.30 3.82 3.09
C LEU A 140 7.44 3.31 4.53
N ALA A 141 7.73 2.02 4.72
CA ALA A 141 7.93 1.46 6.06
C ALA A 141 9.06 2.18 6.80
N GLN A 142 10.17 2.47 6.11
CA GLN A 142 11.28 3.23 6.67
C GLN A 142 10.89 4.68 6.99
N LEU A 143 10.09 5.34 6.14
CA LEU A 143 9.60 6.70 6.43
C LEU A 143 8.73 6.70 7.69
N LEU A 144 7.83 5.72 7.82
CA LEU A 144 6.95 5.57 8.98
C LEU A 144 7.74 5.37 10.27
N SER A 145 8.85 4.62 10.24
CA SER A 145 9.68 4.40 11.43
C SER A 145 10.47 5.64 11.87
N THR A 146 10.51 6.71 11.07
CA THR A 146 11.13 7.99 11.46
C THR A 146 10.16 8.96 12.13
N ILE A 147 8.89 8.57 12.24
CA ILE A 147 7.88 9.37 12.92
C ILE A 147 7.91 9.00 14.39
N GLU A 148 8.29 9.97 15.21
CA GLU A 148 8.36 9.82 16.66
C GLU A 148 7.09 10.38 17.30
N GLU A 149 6.65 9.71 18.36
CA GLU A 149 5.55 10.17 19.17
C GLU A 149 5.90 11.49 19.87
N ILE A 150 4.98 12.45 19.80
CA ILE A 150 5.13 13.68 20.57
C ILE A 150 4.74 13.36 22.00
N ILE A 151 5.73 13.12 22.86
CA ILE A 151 5.51 13.09 24.30
C ILE A 151 5.24 14.54 24.71
N VAL A 152 3.97 14.89 24.90
CA VAL A 152 3.60 16.15 25.55
C VAL A 152 3.85 15.95 27.04
N THR A 153 5.04 16.33 27.50
CA THR A 153 5.38 16.45 28.93
C THR A 153 4.69 17.63 29.57
#